data_AF-A0A7C5UJ71-F1
#
_entry.id   AF-A0A7C5UJ71-F1
#
_cell.length_a   1.000
_cell.length_b   1.000
_cell.length_c   1.000
_cell.angle_alpha   90.00
_cell.angle_beta   90.00
_cell.angle_gamma   90.00
#
_symmetry.space_group_name_H-M   'P 1'
#
loop_
_entity.id
_entity.type
_entity.pdbx_description
1 polymer ?
#
loop_
_entity_poly.entity_id
_entity_poly.type
_entity_poly.pdbx_seq_one_letter_code
_entity_poly.pdbx_strand_id
1 'polypeptide(L)'
;MRVGDVVRHCPILSVTDSIGKAAEAMKQSGCPILPVLHDGVVVGIIDEDSLLSISVNSHRDLKVGNLMRSPVSPIHWDAPLPYAAWLMKTHNLPALPVVGSDGRLRGMVTKLDVLSALLRGLRPPRIGGMATPFGVYLTTGNHRSGVGDFALVTTGIVMAFCLVIARIFVLAALFLSDAMLQPLFGSSYGTGLFELYTGLAGFGSNPFAYLLNFMPWMEISLFFAIMKLLPLTGYHGAEHQVVHAIERGEDLTPEAVSQMPLEHPRCGTNLAALAILVSTALVSSFPPTIKIALVIVAFLFWRQLGMWLQRLFTVKRPKPHQLKSGLKAGEELLTRYQHQPQRTLPLLSQIFNMGLLQVFAGAWLTIWIVNQVVSALGFPRFLF
;
A
#
# COMPACT_ATOMS: atom_id res chain seq x y z
N MET A 1 -10.95 24.56 5.00
CA MET A 1 -9.67 24.36 4.29
C MET A 1 -8.96 25.69 4.18
N ARG A 2 -7.71 25.73 4.60
CA ARG A 2 -6.81 26.88 4.54
C ARG A 2 -5.87 26.74 3.35
N VAL A 3 -5.21 27.82 2.99
CA VAL A 3 -4.20 27.81 1.92
C VAL A 3 -3.05 26.87 2.25
N GLY A 4 -2.58 26.86 3.51
CA GLY A 4 -1.54 25.97 4.00
C GLY A 4 -1.79 24.49 3.67
N ASP A 5 -3.04 24.06 3.64
CA ASP A 5 -3.43 22.67 3.40
C ASP A 5 -3.11 22.16 1.98
N VAL A 6 -2.93 23.09 1.01
CA VAL A 6 -2.69 22.80 -0.41
C VAL A 6 -1.35 23.32 -0.93
N VAL A 7 -0.49 23.85 -0.03
CA VAL A 7 0.80 24.43 -0.43
C VAL A 7 1.75 23.35 -0.96
N ARG A 8 2.41 23.67 -2.07
CA ARG A 8 3.51 22.88 -2.62
C ARG A 8 4.84 23.60 -2.42
N HIS A 9 5.89 22.84 -2.17
CA HIS A 9 7.25 23.35 -2.28
C HIS A 9 7.62 23.53 -3.75
N CYS A 10 8.25 24.67 -4.04
CA CYS A 10 8.78 25.00 -5.35
C CYS A 10 10.19 25.58 -5.19
N PRO A 11 11.04 25.51 -6.23
CA PRO A 11 12.30 26.24 -6.26
C PRO A 11 12.08 27.75 -6.07
N ILE A 12 13.09 28.40 -5.53
CA ILE A 12 13.10 29.83 -5.23
C ILE A 12 14.15 30.49 -6.12
N LEU A 13 13.82 31.65 -6.70
CA LEU A 13 14.76 32.45 -7.49
C LEU A 13 15.08 33.77 -6.81
N SER A 14 16.29 34.28 -7.03
CA SER A 14 16.68 35.65 -6.68
C SER A 14 16.41 36.59 -7.86
N VAL A 15 16.13 37.88 -7.59
CA VAL A 15 16.05 38.91 -8.66
C VAL A 15 17.33 39.01 -9.50
N THR A 16 18.47 38.62 -8.93
CA THR A 16 19.78 38.65 -9.60
C THR A 16 20.09 37.41 -10.43
N ASP A 17 19.27 36.36 -10.32
CA ASP A 17 19.48 35.10 -11.05
C ASP A 17 19.32 35.31 -12.56
N SER A 18 20.03 34.49 -13.34
CA SER A 18 19.88 34.47 -14.79
C SER A 18 18.58 33.78 -15.20
N ILE A 19 18.06 34.16 -16.36
CA ILE A 19 16.88 33.51 -16.94
C ILE A 19 17.14 32.03 -17.27
N GLY A 20 18.36 31.68 -17.69
CA GLY A 20 18.74 30.28 -17.90
C GLY A 20 18.58 29.44 -16.63
N LYS A 21 18.93 29.99 -15.46
CA LYS A 21 18.71 29.33 -14.17
C LYS A 21 17.22 29.18 -13.87
N ALA A 22 16.40 30.18 -14.19
CA ALA A 22 14.95 30.08 -14.04
C ALA A 22 14.36 28.97 -14.92
N ALA A 23 14.74 28.91 -16.20
CA ALA A 23 14.29 27.88 -17.13
C ALA A 23 14.70 26.46 -16.68
N GLU A 24 15.94 26.30 -16.23
CA GLU A 24 16.42 25.00 -15.72
C GLU A 24 15.70 24.60 -14.43
N ALA A 25 15.44 25.55 -13.52
CA ALA A 25 14.68 25.29 -12.29
C ALA A 25 13.23 24.86 -12.60
N MET A 26 12.57 25.49 -13.58
CA MET A 26 11.23 25.08 -14.03
C MET A 26 11.26 23.67 -14.62
N LYS A 27 12.22 23.38 -15.49
CA LYS A 27 12.39 22.05 -16.12
C LYS A 27 12.63 20.94 -15.11
N GLN A 28 13.52 21.15 -14.14
CA GLN A 28 13.87 20.13 -13.13
C GLN A 28 12.73 19.89 -12.14
N SER A 29 12.03 20.94 -11.73
CA SER A 29 10.95 20.84 -10.75
C SER A 29 9.59 20.50 -11.37
N GLY A 30 9.43 20.67 -12.68
CA GLY A 30 8.13 20.63 -13.36
C GLY A 30 7.17 21.74 -12.90
N CYS A 31 7.67 22.81 -12.26
CA CYS A 31 6.87 23.93 -11.80
C CYS A 31 6.93 25.06 -12.83
N PRO A 32 5.82 25.39 -13.52
CA PRO A 32 5.81 26.39 -14.59
C PRO A 32 5.86 27.84 -14.06
N ILE A 33 5.74 28.03 -12.74
CA ILE A 33 5.70 29.35 -12.10
C ILE A 33 6.55 29.28 -10.84
N LEU A 34 7.49 30.22 -10.70
CA LEU A 34 8.44 30.27 -9.59
C LEU A 34 8.36 31.62 -8.85
N PRO A 35 8.42 31.62 -7.51
CA PRO A 35 8.51 32.84 -6.72
C PRO A 35 9.92 33.44 -6.82
N VAL A 36 9.96 34.77 -6.90
CA VAL A 36 11.18 35.57 -6.93
C VAL A 36 11.31 36.33 -5.61
N LEU A 37 12.48 36.18 -4.98
CA LEU A 37 12.81 36.79 -3.70
C LEU A 37 13.89 37.86 -3.85
N HIS A 38 13.81 38.86 -2.97
CA HIS A 38 14.86 39.82 -2.69
C HIS A 38 15.04 39.88 -1.18
N ASP A 39 16.25 39.66 -0.68
CA ASP A 39 16.57 39.62 0.76
C ASP A 39 15.63 38.72 1.60
N GLY A 40 15.21 37.58 1.03
CA GLY A 40 14.34 36.61 1.70
C GLY A 40 12.85 36.94 1.66
N VAL A 41 12.45 38.08 1.07
CA VAL A 41 11.06 38.51 0.92
C VAL A 41 10.59 38.29 -0.51
N VAL A 42 9.34 37.84 -0.66
CA VAL A 42 8.73 37.63 -1.98
C VAL A 42 8.45 38.99 -2.63
N VAL A 43 9.04 39.22 -3.80
CA VAL A 43 8.87 40.48 -4.56
C VAL A 43 8.14 40.30 -5.88
N GLY A 44 8.05 39.06 -6.38
CA GLY A 44 7.35 38.77 -7.63
C GLY A 44 7.25 37.28 -7.93
N ILE A 45 6.71 36.96 -9.09
CA ILE A 45 6.69 35.61 -9.67
C ILE A 45 7.18 35.66 -11.11
N ILE A 46 7.75 34.58 -11.61
CA ILE A 46 8.09 34.41 -13.02
C ILE A 46 7.43 33.12 -13.54
N ASP A 47 6.79 33.20 -14.70
CA ASP A 47 6.06 32.10 -15.34
C ASP A 47 6.71 31.71 -16.68
N GLU A 48 6.31 30.57 -17.24
CA GLU A 48 6.78 30.10 -18.55
C GLU A 48 6.49 31.12 -19.67
N ASP A 49 5.34 31.80 -19.63
CA ASP A 49 4.96 32.79 -20.63
C ASP A 49 5.93 33.99 -20.64
N SER A 50 6.36 34.47 -19.47
CA SER A 50 7.41 35.48 -19.33
C SER A 50 8.73 35.03 -19.97
N LEU A 51 9.09 33.75 -19.86
CA LEU A 51 10.31 33.22 -20.47
C LEU A 51 10.20 33.05 -21.99
N LEU A 52 9.04 32.65 -22.48
CA LEU A 52 8.77 32.48 -23.92
C LEU A 52 8.70 33.82 -24.67
N SER A 53 8.47 34.92 -23.97
CA SER A 53 8.41 36.26 -24.56
C SER A 53 9.77 36.80 -25.03
N ILE A 54 10.87 36.11 -24.72
CA ILE A 54 12.24 36.59 -24.99
C ILE A 54 12.74 36.11 -26.35
N SER A 55 13.35 37.00 -27.13
CA SER A 55 14.04 36.64 -28.35
C SER A 55 15.27 35.74 -28.09
N VAL A 56 15.47 34.76 -28.98
CA VAL A 56 16.56 33.75 -28.94
C VAL A 56 17.97 34.38 -28.99
N ASN A 57 18.11 35.69 -29.18
CA ASN A 57 19.42 36.35 -29.23
C ASN A 57 19.69 37.34 -28.08
N SER A 58 18.78 37.52 -27.12
CA SER A 58 18.85 38.61 -26.12
C SER A 58 18.89 38.17 -24.66
N HIS A 59 19.06 36.88 -24.36
CA HIS A 59 18.85 36.32 -23.03
C HIS A 59 20.10 36.20 -22.14
N ARG A 60 21.32 36.47 -22.65
CA ARG A 60 22.56 36.29 -21.86
C ARG A 60 22.71 37.28 -20.71
N ASP A 61 22.24 38.51 -20.88
CA ASP A 61 22.39 39.57 -19.87
C ASP A 61 21.11 39.86 -19.09
N LEU A 62 19.99 39.24 -19.47
CA LEU A 62 18.71 39.44 -18.81
C LEU A 62 18.62 38.61 -17.52
N LYS A 63 18.21 39.29 -16.44
CA LYS A 63 18.00 38.67 -15.13
C LYS A 63 16.52 38.43 -14.87
N VAL A 64 16.23 37.56 -13.91
CA VAL A 64 14.87 37.26 -13.46
C VAL A 64 14.12 38.53 -13.06
N GLY A 65 14.78 39.46 -12.36
CA GLY A 65 14.19 40.73 -11.95
C GLY A 65 13.70 41.61 -13.12
N ASN A 66 14.23 41.43 -14.34
CA ASN A 66 13.80 42.20 -15.52
C ASN A 66 12.49 41.70 -16.13
N LEU A 67 12.10 40.45 -15.89
CA LEU A 67 10.94 39.80 -16.51
C LEU A 67 9.87 39.32 -15.52
N MET A 68 10.19 39.32 -14.23
CA MET A 68 9.25 38.92 -13.20
C MET A 68 8.01 39.82 -13.21
N ARG A 69 6.86 39.25 -12.87
CA ARG A 69 5.64 40.00 -12.59
C ARG A 69 5.69 40.49 -11.14
N SER A 70 5.57 41.80 -10.95
CA SER A 70 5.62 42.47 -9.64
C SER A 70 4.68 43.69 -9.64
N PRO A 71 4.05 44.04 -8.49
CA PRO A 71 4.04 43.29 -7.23
C PRO A 71 3.08 42.11 -7.27
N VAL A 72 3.44 41.02 -6.60
CA VAL A 72 2.50 39.92 -6.32
C VAL A 72 2.24 39.91 -4.82
N SER A 73 0.99 40.14 -4.44
CA SER A 73 0.60 40.08 -3.03
C SER A 73 0.66 38.62 -2.56
N PRO A 74 1.55 38.28 -1.61
CA PRO A 74 1.59 36.94 -1.05
C PRO A 74 0.37 36.70 -0.18
N ILE A 75 -0.06 35.44 -0.09
CA ILE A 75 -1.17 35.04 0.76
C ILE A 75 -0.64 34.39 2.04
N HIS A 76 -1.26 34.69 3.17
CA HIS A 76 -0.88 34.10 4.45
C HIS A 76 -1.27 32.61 4.49
N TRP A 77 -0.43 31.79 5.12
CA TRP A 77 -0.61 30.35 5.27
C TRP A 77 -1.98 29.96 5.85
N ASP A 78 -2.47 30.72 6.84
CA ASP A 78 -3.76 30.46 7.49
C ASP A 78 -4.98 31.04 6.76
N ALA A 79 -4.78 31.70 5.61
CA ALA A 79 -5.88 32.29 4.87
C ALA A 79 -6.90 31.23 4.41
N PRO A 80 -8.20 31.55 4.34
CA PRO A 80 -9.20 30.64 3.79
C PRO A 80 -8.93 30.33 2.31
N LEU A 81 -9.04 29.05 1.92
CA LEU A 81 -8.86 28.65 0.52
C LEU A 81 -9.82 29.38 -0.46
N PRO A 82 -11.10 29.64 -0.12
CA PRO A 82 -11.97 30.46 -0.98
C PRO A 82 -11.46 31.88 -1.21
N TYR A 83 -10.74 32.46 -0.25
CA TYR A 83 -10.12 33.78 -0.41
C TYR A 83 -8.97 33.74 -1.42
N ALA A 84 -8.16 32.67 -1.40
CA ALA A 84 -7.16 32.43 -2.44
C ALA A 84 -7.79 32.29 -3.84
N ALA A 85 -8.90 31.55 -3.95
CA ALA A 85 -9.65 31.40 -5.19
C ALA A 85 -10.18 32.76 -5.71
N TRP A 86 -10.71 33.57 -4.80
CA TRP A 86 -11.17 34.93 -5.11
C TRP A 86 -10.03 35.82 -5.59
N LEU A 87 -8.88 35.84 -4.89
CA LEU A 87 -7.69 36.60 -5.31
C LEU A 87 -7.19 36.18 -6.69
N MET A 88 -7.06 34.86 -6.92
CA MET A 88 -6.63 34.32 -8.22
C MET A 88 -7.58 34.72 -9.34
N LYS A 89 -8.89 34.69 -9.09
CA LYS A 89 -9.91 35.08 -10.08
C LYS A 89 -9.88 36.58 -10.36
N THR A 90 -9.90 37.41 -9.30
CA THR A 90 -10.00 38.87 -9.39
C THR A 90 -8.77 39.49 -10.06
N HIS A 91 -7.57 38.98 -9.75
CA HIS A 91 -6.31 39.50 -10.27
C HIS A 91 -5.75 38.68 -11.45
N ASN A 92 -6.50 37.70 -11.94
CA ASN A 92 -6.09 36.76 -12.99
C ASN A 92 -4.69 36.15 -12.74
N LEU A 93 -4.46 35.74 -11.49
CA LEU A 93 -3.17 35.18 -11.05
C LEU A 93 -3.19 33.65 -11.20
N PRO A 94 -2.21 33.06 -11.89
CA PRO A 94 -2.16 31.61 -12.07
C PRO A 94 -1.67 30.86 -10.81
N ALA A 95 -0.91 31.54 -9.95
CA ALA A 95 -0.44 31.03 -8.67
C ALA A 95 -0.25 32.15 -7.65
N LEU A 96 -0.24 31.80 -6.36
CA LEU A 96 0.02 32.70 -5.24
C LEU A 96 1.20 32.19 -4.39
N PRO A 97 2.19 33.05 -4.10
CA PRO A 97 3.19 32.77 -3.07
C PRO A 97 2.55 32.72 -1.69
N VAL A 98 2.90 31.70 -0.91
CA VAL A 98 2.35 31.50 0.43
C VAL A 98 3.42 31.80 1.46
N VAL A 99 3.11 32.69 2.40
CA VAL A 99 4.04 33.14 3.46
C VAL A 99 3.52 32.73 4.83
N GLY A 100 4.45 32.44 5.74
CA GLY A 100 4.16 32.18 7.15
C GLY A 100 3.96 33.49 7.94
N SER A 101 3.70 33.34 9.24
CA SER A 101 3.57 34.48 10.17
C SER A 101 4.86 35.26 10.36
N ASP A 102 6.01 34.65 10.03
CA ASP A 102 7.34 35.24 10.00
C ASP A 102 7.63 36.04 8.71
N GLY A 103 6.66 36.13 7.79
CA GLY A 103 6.82 36.78 6.49
C GLY A 103 7.68 36.00 5.49
N ARG A 104 8.15 34.80 5.85
CA ARG A 104 9.00 33.98 4.98
C ARG A 104 8.15 33.12 4.06
N LEU A 105 8.65 32.90 2.84
CA LEU A 105 8.02 32.00 1.87
C LEU A 105 8.00 30.56 2.43
N ARG A 106 6.80 29.96 2.41
CA ARG A 106 6.58 28.55 2.77
C ARG A 106 6.34 27.68 1.55
N GLY A 107 5.87 28.26 0.44
CA GLY A 107 5.70 27.58 -0.84
C GLY A 107 4.77 28.35 -1.78
N MET A 108 4.17 27.63 -2.72
CA MET A 108 3.24 28.19 -3.71
C MET A 108 1.94 27.41 -3.72
N VAL A 109 0.85 28.07 -4.14
CA VAL A 109 -0.43 27.42 -4.46
C VAL A 109 -0.86 27.84 -5.86
N THR A 110 -1.22 26.88 -6.71
CA THR A 110 -1.68 27.14 -8.09
C THR A 110 -3.21 27.15 -8.19
N LYS A 111 -3.74 27.70 -9.28
CA LYS A 111 -5.18 27.66 -9.57
C LYS A 111 -5.73 26.23 -9.63
N LEU A 112 -4.97 25.28 -10.16
CA LEU A 112 -5.34 23.85 -10.19
C LEU A 112 -5.37 23.23 -8.79
N ASP A 113 -4.46 23.62 -7.89
CA ASP A 113 -4.48 23.17 -6.50
C ASP A 113 -5.74 23.65 -5.79
N VAL A 114 -6.04 24.93 -5.91
CA VAL A 114 -7.26 25.53 -5.34
C VAL A 114 -8.51 24.86 -5.91
N LEU A 115 -8.58 24.69 -7.24
CA LEU A 115 -9.73 24.09 -7.90
C LEU A 115 -9.92 22.62 -7.48
N SER A 116 -8.85 21.82 -7.50
CA SER A 116 -8.90 20.42 -7.09
C SER A 116 -9.35 20.29 -5.64
N ALA A 117 -8.83 21.14 -4.76
CA ALA A 117 -9.15 21.11 -3.35
C ALA A 117 -10.59 21.58 -3.05
N LEU A 118 -11.11 22.54 -3.80
CA LEU A 118 -12.50 22.99 -3.68
C LEU A 118 -13.50 21.98 -4.28
N LEU A 119 -13.16 21.33 -5.41
CA LEU A 119 -14.06 20.44 -6.12
C LEU A 119 -14.03 18.99 -5.61
N ARG A 120 -12.87 18.48 -5.20
CA ARG A 120 -12.67 17.04 -4.87
C ARG A 120 -12.21 16.80 -3.44
N GLY A 121 -12.01 17.87 -2.67
CA GLY A 121 -11.39 17.83 -1.36
C GLY A 121 -9.91 17.42 -1.42
N LEU A 122 -9.25 17.46 -0.26
CA LEU A 122 -7.91 16.89 -0.12
C LEU A 122 -8.02 15.38 0.01
N ARG A 123 -7.19 14.66 -0.75
CA ARG A 123 -7.14 13.19 -0.74
C ARG A 123 -5.69 12.74 -0.57
N PRO A 124 -5.44 11.67 0.21
CA PRO A 124 -4.10 11.16 0.41
C PRO A 124 -3.58 10.51 -0.87
N PRO A 125 -2.28 10.68 -1.21
CA PRO A 125 -1.71 10.14 -2.45
C PRO A 125 -1.50 8.62 -2.41
N ARG A 126 -1.43 8.05 -1.20
CA ARG A 126 -1.22 6.61 -0.99
C ARG A 126 -2.06 6.18 0.19
N ILE A 127 -2.79 5.09 -0.02
CA ILE A 127 -3.61 4.46 1.02
C ILE A 127 -3.21 2.99 1.06
N GLY A 128 -2.98 2.49 2.25
CA GLY A 128 -2.96 1.07 2.54
C GLY A 128 -4.28 0.69 3.21
N GLY A 129 -4.60 -0.58 3.14
CA GLY A 129 -5.75 -1.12 3.84
C GLY A 129 -5.51 -2.56 4.24
N MET A 130 -6.36 -3.02 5.16
CA MET A 130 -6.47 -4.42 5.51
C MET A 130 -7.93 -4.80 5.70
N ALA A 131 -8.28 -5.96 5.15
CA ALA A 131 -9.53 -6.61 5.47
C ALA A 131 -9.44 -7.28 6.82
N THR A 132 -10.52 -7.20 7.60
CA THR A 132 -10.66 -7.95 8.84
C THR A 132 -11.98 -8.71 8.86
N PRO A 133 -12.15 -9.72 9.74
CA PRO A 133 -13.43 -10.41 9.91
C PRO A 133 -14.59 -9.49 10.26
N PHE A 134 -14.31 -8.31 10.82
CA PHE A 134 -15.28 -7.37 11.36
C PHE A 134 -15.46 -6.10 10.51
N GLY A 135 -14.71 -5.95 9.41
CA GLY A 135 -14.79 -4.77 8.56
C GLY A 135 -13.47 -4.39 7.90
N VAL A 136 -13.47 -3.21 7.29
CA VAL A 136 -12.31 -2.64 6.59
C VAL A 136 -11.52 -1.73 7.52
N TYR A 137 -10.19 -1.87 7.46
CA TYR A 137 -9.22 -0.94 8.03
C TYR A 137 -8.52 -0.20 6.89
N LEU A 138 -8.41 1.12 6.98
CA LEU A 138 -7.60 1.92 6.03
C LEU A 138 -6.61 2.81 6.77
N THR A 139 -5.47 3.06 6.15
CA THR A 139 -4.36 3.82 6.72
C THR A 139 -3.56 4.55 5.66
N THR A 140 -3.08 5.74 6.00
CA THR A 140 -2.05 6.46 5.22
C THR A 140 -0.67 6.36 5.88
N GLY A 141 -0.54 5.56 6.95
CA GLY A 141 0.58 5.57 7.89
C GLY A 141 0.44 6.68 8.95
N ASN A 142 -0.01 7.87 8.56
CA ASN A 142 -0.21 9.00 9.48
C ASN A 142 -1.64 9.08 10.05
N HIS A 143 -2.61 8.57 9.29
CA HIS A 143 -4.02 8.49 9.70
C HIS A 143 -4.48 7.04 9.63
N ARG A 144 -5.35 6.66 10.56
CA ARG A 144 -6.04 5.37 10.62
C ARG A 144 -7.54 5.60 10.53
N SER A 145 -8.30 4.61 10.09
CA SER A 145 -9.77 4.67 9.99
C SER A 145 -10.37 3.27 9.87
N GLY A 146 -11.68 3.16 10.12
CA GLY A 146 -12.39 1.89 10.08
C GLY A 146 -12.24 1.10 11.37
N VAL A 147 -12.07 -0.22 11.26
CA VAL A 147 -12.00 -1.12 12.43
C VAL A 147 -10.72 -0.94 13.25
N GLY A 148 -10.77 -1.30 14.54
CA GLY A 148 -9.64 -1.12 15.47
C GLY A 148 -8.60 -2.25 15.48
N ASP A 149 -7.58 -2.09 16.31
CA ASP A 149 -6.45 -3.03 16.43
C ASP A 149 -6.89 -4.46 16.82
N PHE A 150 -7.95 -4.61 17.62
CA PHE A 150 -8.52 -5.93 17.94
C PHE A 150 -8.92 -6.71 16.67
N ALA A 151 -9.58 -6.04 15.72
CA ALA A 151 -9.99 -6.67 14.46
C ALA A 151 -8.77 -7.08 13.61
N LEU A 152 -7.70 -6.28 13.63
CA LEU A 152 -6.44 -6.63 12.97
C LEU A 152 -5.82 -7.90 13.58
N VAL A 153 -5.74 -7.98 14.91
CA VAL A 153 -5.26 -9.20 15.60
C VAL A 153 -6.11 -10.40 15.23
N THR A 154 -7.43 -10.27 15.22
CA THR A 154 -8.31 -11.40 14.84
C THR A 154 -8.13 -11.86 13.40
N THR A 155 -7.68 -10.99 12.50
CA THR A 155 -7.34 -11.37 11.13
C THR A 155 -6.17 -12.36 11.12
N GLY A 156 -5.14 -12.09 11.93
CA GLY A 156 -4.02 -12.99 12.16
C GLY A 156 -4.45 -14.35 12.73
N ILE A 157 -5.34 -14.32 13.72
CA ILE A 157 -5.91 -15.53 14.33
C ILE A 157 -6.64 -16.37 13.28
N VAL A 158 -7.52 -15.75 12.48
CA VAL A 158 -8.26 -16.43 11.41
C VAL A 158 -7.32 -17.03 10.36
N MET A 159 -6.30 -16.28 9.94
CA MET A 159 -5.29 -16.78 8.99
C MET A 159 -4.53 -17.97 9.56
N ALA A 160 -4.12 -17.92 10.83
CA ALA A 160 -3.45 -19.03 11.49
C ALA A 160 -4.35 -20.29 11.58
N PHE A 161 -5.63 -20.14 11.92
CA PHE A 161 -6.55 -21.27 11.92
C PHE A 161 -6.75 -21.86 10.51
N CYS A 162 -6.86 -21.04 9.47
CA CYS A 162 -6.95 -21.54 8.10
C CYS A 162 -5.73 -22.38 7.72
N LEU A 163 -4.54 -21.95 8.16
CA LEU A 163 -3.29 -22.66 7.90
C LEU A 163 -3.21 -23.97 8.68
N VAL A 164 -3.56 -23.96 9.97
CA VAL A 164 -3.63 -25.16 10.80
C VAL A 164 -4.63 -26.18 10.21
N ILE A 165 -5.82 -25.73 9.80
CA ILE A 165 -6.82 -26.60 9.16
C ILE A 165 -6.27 -27.19 7.86
N ALA A 166 -5.68 -26.36 6.99
CA ALA A 166 -5.06 -26.83 5.75
C ALA A 166 -4.00 -27.91 6.01
N ARG A 167 -3.15 -27.70 7.01
CA ARG A 167 -2.13 -28.67 7.39
C ARG A 167 -2.69 -29.96 7.95
N ILE A 168 -3.73 -29.90 8.79
CA ILE A 168 -4.43 -31.10 9.29
C ILE A 168 -4.95 -31.93 8.11
N PHE A 169 -5.55 -31.29 7.10
CA PHE A 169 -6.01 -32.01 5.90
C PHE A 169 -4.86 -32.67 5.12
N VAL A 170 -3.73 -31.99 4.94
CA VAL A 170 -2.56 -32.58 4.27
C VAL A 170 -2.01 -33.76 5.07
N LEU A 171 -1.85 -33.62 6.37
CA LEU A 171 -1.37 -34.68 7.25
C LEU A 171 -2.32 -35.89 7.27
N ALA A 172 -3.63 -35.66 7.33
CA ALA A 172 -4.62 -36.72 7.26
C ALA A 172 -4.59 -37.45 5.91
N ALA A 173 -4.39 -36.71 4.81
CA ALA A 173 -4.25 -37.30 3.48
C ALA A 173 -2.99 -38.15 3.36
N LEU A 174 -1.86 -37.69 3.89
CA LEU A 174 -0.62 -38.47 3.93
C LEU A 174 -0.78 -39.74 4.78
N PHE A 175 -1.35 -39.62 5.97
CA PHE A 175 -1.62 -40.77 6.84
C PHE A 175 -2.51 -41.81 6.16
N LEU A 176 -3.59 -41.37 5.51
CA LEU A 176 -4.47 -42.26 4.77
C LEU A 176 -3.75 -42.89 3.58
N SER A 177 -2.91 -42.13 2.88
CA SER A 177 -2.12 -42.65 1.75
C SER A 177 -1.16 -43.75 2.20
N ASP A 178 -0.48 -43.58 3.35
CA ASP A 178 0.39 -44.60 3.93
C ASP A 178 -0.41 -45.86 4.28
N ALA A 179 -1.57 -45.70 4.94
CA ALA A 179 -2.45 -46.81 5.31
C ALA A 179 -2.97 -47.60 4.09
N MET A 180 -3.15 -46.95 2.94
CA MET A 180 -3.59 -47.59 1.70
C MET A 180 -2.44 -48.22 0.91
N LEU A 181 -1.25 -47.60 0.91
CA LEU A 181 -0.11 -48.05 0.11
C LEU A 181 0.72 -49.13 0.81
N GLN A 182 0.81 -49.09 2.15
CA GLN A 182 1.59 -50.07 2.91
C GLN A 182 1.16 -51.53 2.65
N PRO A 183 -0.15 -51.89 2.58
CA PRO A 183 -0.56 -53.24 2.23
C PRO A 183 -0.24 -53.64 0.78
N LEU A 184 -0.14 -52.68 -0.15
CA LEU A 184 0.10 -52.91 -1.57
C LEU A 184 1.59 -53.09 -1.89
N PHE A 185 2.45 -52.29 -1.27
CA PHE A 185 3.87 -52.21 -1.59
C PHE A 185 4.78 -52.88 -0.54
N GLY A 186 4.23 -53.27 0.62
CA GLY A 186 4.96 -54.00 1.66
C GLY A 186 6.27 -53.31 2.07
N SER A 187 7.36 -54.06 2.15
CA SER A 187 8.69 -53.54 2.55
C SER A 187 9.28 -52.55 1.54
N SER A 188 8.85 -52.56 0.27
CA SER A 188 9.30 -51.61 -0.75
C SER A 188 8.73 -50.20 -0.53
N TYR A 189 7.70 -50.04 0.30
CA TYR A 189 7.15 -48.74 0.66
C TYR A 189 8.08 -47.94 1.58
N GLY A 190 9.02 -48.59 2.26
CA GLY A 190 10.00 -47.95 3.15
C GLY A 190 9.33 -47.25 4.34
N THR A 191 9.94 -46.16 4.81
CA THR A 191 9.33 -45.25 5.80
C THR A 191 8.15 -44.53 5.15
N GLY A 192 6.96 -44.60 5.74
CA GLY A 192 5.74 -43.97 5.18
C GLY A 192 5.92 -42.48 4.90
N LEU A 193 5.16 -41.93 3.93
CA LEU A 193 5.24 -40.52 3.55
C LEU A 193 4.81 -39.60 4.69
N PHE A 194 3.86 -40.03 5.53
CA PHE A 194 3.46 -39.30 6.73
C PHE A 194 4.63 -39.17 7.70
N GLU A 195 5.26 -40.29 8.07
CA GLU A 195 6.37 -40.29 9.04
C GLU A 195 7.57 -39.49 8.56
N LEU A 196 7.87 -39.56 7.26
CA LEU A 196 8.95 -38.81 6.63
C LEU A 196 8.64 -37.30 6.58
N TYR A 197 7.40 -36.92 6.28
CA TYR A 197 6.98 -35.52 6.24
C TYR A 197 6.89 -34.87 7.62
N THR A 198 6.47 -35.63 8.64
CA THR A 198 6.40 -35.15 10.03
C THR A 198 7.75 -35.19 10.74
N GLY A 199 8.78 -35.79 10.13
CA GLY A 199 10.08 -36.03 10.77
C GLY A 199 10.00 -36.99 11.96
N LEU A 200 8.96 -37.83 12.01
CA LEU A 200 8.78 -38.87 13.04
C LEU A 200 9.64 -40.10 12.73
N ALA A 201 9.95 -40.33 11.45
CA ALA A 201 10.96 -41.29 11.02
C ALA A 201 12.34 -40.63 10.91
N GLY A 202 13.40 -41.41 11.15
CA GLY A 202 14.77 -41.06 10.76
C GLY A 202 14.95 -41.07 9.23
N PHE A 203 16.18 -40.91 8.75
CA PHE A 203 16.49 -41.00 7.32
C PHE A 203 16.11 -42.39 6.77
N GLY A 204 14.99 -42.47 6.04
CA GLY A 204 14.52 -43.66 5.34
C GLY A 204 14.37 -43.41 3.84
N SER A 205 14.61 -44.43 3.03
CA SER A 205 14.38 -44.36 1.59
C SER A 205 12.93 -44.74 1.28
N ASN A 206 12.07 -43.75 1.04
CA ASN A 206 10.78 -43.96 0.39
C ASN A 206 10.93 -43.61 -1.10
N PRO A 207 10.60 -44.51 -2.04
CA PRO A 207 10.73 -44.24 -3.47
C PRO A 207 9.83 -43.07 -3.93
N PHE A 208 8.80 -42.71 -3.16
CA PHE A 208 7.89 -41.61 -3.41
C PHE A 208 8.24 -40.32 -2.64
N ALA A 209 9.37 -40.26 -1.93
CA ALA A 209 9.76 -39.10 -1.11
C ALA A 209 9.80 -37.78 -1.90
N TYR A 210 10.07 -37.83 -3.21
CA TYR A 210 10.08 -36.64 -4.07
C TYR A 210 8.70 -35.94 -4.12
N LEU A 211 7.60 -36.66 -3.87
CA LEU A 211 6.25 -36.09 -3.80
C LEU A 211 6.07 -35.13 -2.62
N LEU A 212 6.88 -35.27 -1.57
CA LEU A 212 6.81 -34.40 -0.39
C LEU A 212 7.20 -32.94 -0.70
N ASN A 213 7.98 -32.69 -1.76
CA ASN A 213 8.28 -31.33 -2.22
C ASN A 213 7.03 -30.56 -2.66
N PHE A 214 5.94 -31.25 -2.99
CA PHE A 214 4.67 -30.62 -3.40
C PHE A 214 3.71 -30.39 -2.22
N MET A 215 3.96 -30.96 -1.05
CA MET A 215 3.07 -30.83 0.11
C MET A 215 2.91 -29.38 0.60
N PRO A 216 3.96 -28.54 0.67
CA PRO A 216 3.79 -27.12 1.02
C PRO A 216 2.85 -26.40 0.04
N TRP A 217 2.91 -26.73 -1.25
CA TRP A 217 2.02 -26.17 -2.25
C TRP A 217 0.57 -26.64 -2.09
N MET A 218 0.35 -27.90 -1.71
CA MET A 218 -0.98 -28.41 -1.35
C MET A 218 -1.54 -27.69 -0.13
N GLU A 219 -0.73 -27.50 0.92
CA GLU A 219 -1.12 -26.77 2.13
C GLU A 219 -1.48 -25.31 1.81
N ILE A 220 -0.64 -24.60 1.05
CA ILE A 220 -0.90 -23.22 0.64
C ILE A 220 -2.15 -23.12 -0.24
N SER A 221 -2.36 -24.09 -1.14
CA SER A 221 -3.55 -24.13 -1.99
C SER A 221 -4.84 -24.34 -1.17
N LEU A 222 -4.80 -25.26 -0.20
CA LEU A 222 -5.91 -25.48 0.73
C LEU A 222 -6.15 -24.25 1.63
N PHE A 223 -5.10 -23.61 2.12
CA PHE A 223 -5.19 -22.36 2.88
C PHE A 223 -5.96 -21.30 2.09
N PHE A 224 -5.59 -21.06 0.83
CA PHE A 224 -6.29 -20.11 -0.02
C PHE A 224 -7.72 -20.54 -0.36
N ALA A 225 -7.97 -21.83 -0.55
CA ALA A 225 -9.31 -22.38 -0.77
C ALA A 225 -10.21 -22.16 0.46
N ILE A 226 -9.72 -22.41 1.67
CA ILE A 226 -10.45 -22.17 2.93
C ILE A 226 -10.70 -20.68 3.12
N MET A 227 -9.68 -19.84 2.95
CA MET A 227 -9.80 -18.39 3.04
C MET A 227 -10.86 -17.84 2.10
N LYS A 228 -10.95 -18.39 0.88
CA LYS A 228 -11.99 -18.03 -0.10
C LYS A 228 -13.39 -18.23 0.46
N LEU A 229 -13.63 -19.22 1.32
CA LEU A 229 -14.95 -19.48 1.90
C LEU A 229 -15.34 -18.45 2.97
N LEU A 230 -14.37 -17.72 3.54
CA LEU A 230 -14.60 -16.78 4.63
C LEU A 230 -15.13 -15.42 4.14
N PRO A 231 -15.94 -14.72 4.96
CA PRO A 231 -16.42 -13.36 4.66
C PRO A 231 -15.29 -12.34 4.46
N LEU A 232 -14.11 -12.61 5.02
CA LEU A 232 -12.91 -11.76 4.94
C LEU A 232 -12.57 -11.34 3.50
N THR A 233 -12.71 -12.26 2.53
CA THR A 233 -12.41 -11.98 1.11
C THR A 233 -13.37 -10.97 0.47
N GLY A 234 -14.60 -10.86 0.98
CA GLY A 234 -15.54 -9.83 0.58
C GLY A 234 -15.20 -8.46 1.19
N TYR A 235 -14.77 -8.41 2.46
CA TYR A 235 -14.25 -7.18 3.05
C TYR A 235 -12.97 -6.70 2.36
N HIS A 236 -12.12 -7.63 1.90
CA HIS A 236 -10.93 -7.31 1.11
C HIS A 236 -11.28 -6.73 -0.25
N GLY A 237 -12.29 -7.28 -0.93
CA GLY A 237 -12.83 -6.67 -2.15
C GLY A 237 -13.34 -5.24 -1.91
N ALA A 238 -14.07 -5.01 -0.81
CA ALA A 238 -14.54 -3.66 -0.45
C ALA A 238 -13.37 -2.70 -0.16
N GLU A 239 -12.33 -3.15 0.53
CA GLU A 239 -11.12 -2.37 0.81
C GLU A 239 -10.45 -1.91 -0.48
N HIS A 240 -10.14 -2.84 -1.40
CA HIS A 240 -9.54 -2.51 -2.70
C HIS A 240 -10.39 -1.55 -3.52
N GLN A 241 -11.71 -1.78 -3.59
CA GLN A 241 -12.60 -0.93 -4.36
C GLN A 241 -12.64 0.51 -3.81
N VAL A 242 -12.67 0.66 -2.48
CA VAL A 242 -12.63 1.98 -1.84
C VAL A 242 -11.29 2.66 -2.06
N VAL A 243 -10.17 1.93 -1.92
CA VAL A 243 -8.84 2.48 -2.20
C VAL A 243 -8.74 2.97 -3.64
N HIS A 244 -9.18 2.17 -4.63
CA HIS A 244 -9.21 2.60 -6.03
C HIS A 244 -10.05 3.86 -6.24
N ALA A 245 -11.24 3.95 -5.62
CA ALA A 245 -12.08 5.13 -5.75
C ALA A 245 -11.41 6.38 -5.17
N ILE A 246 -10.77 6.27 -4.00
CA ILE A 246 -10.06 7.41 -3.41
C ILE A 246 -8.89 7.84 -4.30
N GLU A 247 -8.09 6.88 -4.77
CA GLU A 247 -6.90 7.13 -5.59
C GLU A 247 -7.22 7.71 -6.97
N ARG A 248 -8.39 7.37 -7.52
CA ARG A 248 -8.89 7.95 -8.79
C ARG A 248 -9.56 9.31 -8.61
N GLY A 249 -9.79 9.76 -7.37
CA GLY A 249 -10.50 11.01 -7.13
C GLY A 249 -12.02 10.91 -7.30
N GLU A 250 -12.57 9.69 -7.25
CA GLU A 250 -14.00 9.40 -7.43
C GLU A 250 -14.78 9.57 -6.12
N ASP A 251 -16.08 9.87 -6.20
CA ASP A 251 -16.91 10.00 -5.00
C ASP A 251 -17.11 8.65 -4.31
N LEU A 252 -17.17 8.66 -2.98
CA LEU A 252 -17.40 7.46 -2.17
C LEU A 252 -18.89 7.11 -2.12
N THR A 253 -19.49 6.88 -3.28
CA THR A 253 -20.86 6.36 -3.39
C THR A 253 -20.83 4.84 -3.59
N PRO A 254 -21.86 4.09 -3.12
CA PRO A 254 -21.96 2.66 -3.37
C PRO A 254 -21.86 2.31 -4.86
N GLU A 255 -22.47 3.12 -5.72
CA GLU A 255 -22.51 2.93 -7.16
C GLU A 255 -21.09 3.05 -7.75
N ALA A 256 -20.38 4.16 -7.49
CA ALA A 256 -19.05 4.39 -8.02
C ALA A 256 -18.03 3.35 -7.51
N VAL A 257 -18.04 3.08 -6.21
CA VAL A 257 -17.09 2.13 -5.58
C VAL A 257 -17.32 0.70 -6.06
N SER A 258 -18.57 0.27 -6.24
CA SER A 258 -18.88 -1.10 -6.69
C SER A 258 -18.36 -1.43 -8.10
N GLN A 259 -18.10 -0.41 -8.93
CA GLN A 259 -17.53 -0.54 -10.27
C GLN A 259 -16.01 -0.58 -10.30
N MET A 260 -15.35 -0.34 -9.16
CA MET A 260 -13.90 -0.35 -9.08
C MET A 260 -13.34 -1.77 -9.24
N PRO A 261 -12.11 -1.93 -9.79
CA PRO A 261 -11.45 -3.23 -9.89
C PRO A 261 -11.29 -3.90 -8.53
N LEU A 262 -11.32 -5.24 -8.51
CA LEU A 262 -11.16 -6.02 -7.28
C LEU A 262 -9.70 -6.27 -6.92
N GLU A 263 -8.82 -6.39 -7.92
CA GLU A 263 -7.39 -6.55 -7.73
C GLU A 263 -6.68 -5.21 -7.58
N HIS A 264 -5.67 -5.16 -6.69
CA HIS A 264 -4.90 -3.96 -6.43
C HIS A 264 -3.38 -4.25 -6.49
N PRO A 265 -2.60 -3.45 -7.26
CA PRO A 265 -1.17 -3.72 -7.48
C PRO A 265 -0.29 -3.50 -6.26
N ARG A 266 -0.81 -2.87 -5.19
CA ARG A 266 -0.11 -2.61 -3.92
C ARG A 266 -0.68 -3.42 -2.75
N CYS A 267 -1.53 -4.41 -3.02
CA CYS A 267 -2.04 -5.30 -1.99
C CYS A 267 -0.92 -6.12 -1.33
N GLY A 268 -1.02 -6.36 -0.02
CA GLY A 268 -0.11 -7.21 0.73
C GLY A 268 -0.06 -8.66 0.23
N THR A 269 -1.11 -9.16 -0.44
CA THR A 269 -1.10 -10.48 -1.09
C THR A 269 0.02 -10.62 -2.13
N ASN A 270 0.44 -9.53 -2.78
CA ASN A 270 1.60 -9.58 -3.68
C ASN A 270 2.86 -9.91 -2.90
N LEU A 271 3.11 -9.21 -1.78
CA LEU A 271 4.26 -9.48 -0.93
C LEU A 271 4.21 -10.90 -0.34
N ALA A 272 3.03 -11.37 0.06
CA ALA A 272 2.84 -12.75 0.51
C ALA A 272 3.18 -13.79 -0.58
N ALA A 273 2.81 -13.53 -1.84
CA ALA A 273 3.16 -14.39 -2.97
C ALA A 273 4.68 -14.51 -3.15
N LEU A 274 5.41 -13.38 -3.05
CA LEU A 274 6.87 -13.38 -3.07
C LEU A 274 7.44 -14.20 -1.91
N ALA A 275 6.95 -13.96 -0.69
CA ALA A 275 7.43 -14.66 0.50
C ALA A 275 7.23 -16.17 0.40
N ILE A 276 6.06 -16.61 -0.07
CA ILE A 276 5.73 -18.03 -0.30
C ILE A 276 6.67 -18.66 -1.34
N LEU A 277 6.88 -17.99 -2.48
CA LEU A 277 7.74 -18.51 -3.54
C LEU A 277 9.19 -18.67 -3.06
N VAL A 278 9.72 -17.64 -2.40
CA VAL A 278 11.09 -17.62 -1.89
C VAL A 278 11.26 -18.65 -0.77
N SER A 279 10.36 -18.70 0.22
CA SER A 279 10.46 -19.68 1.31
C SER A 279 10.41 -21.11 0.79
N THR A 280 9.52 -21.40 -0.16
CA THR A 280 9.40 -22.74 -0.75
C THR A 280 10.65 -23.12 -1.54
N ALA A 281 11.24 -22.19 -2.30
CA ALA A 281 12.51 -22.43 -2.98
C ALA A 281 13.65 -22.74 -1.99
N LEU A 282 13.73 -21.98 -0.89
CA LEU A 282 14.78 -22.16 0.12
C LEU A 282 14.67 -23.51 0.85
N VAL A 283 13.46 -23.91 1.24
CA VAL A 283 13.19 -25.15 2.00
C VAL A 283 13.16 -26.40 1.12
N SER A 284 12.98 -26.26 -0.20
CA SER A 284 12.96 -27.41 -1.13
C SER A 284 14.26 -28.23 -1.10
N SER A 285 14.18 -29.49 -1.53
CA SER A 285 15.35 -30.38 -1.71
C SER A 285 16.10 -30.17 -3.02
N PHE A 286 15.77 -29.13 -3.81
CA PHE A 286 16.40 -28.89 -5.11
C PHE A 286 17.89 -28.48 -5.02
N PRO A 287 18.70 -28.77 -6.05
CA PRO A 287 20.07 -28.28 -6.16
C PRO A 287 20.17 -26.74 -6.06
N PRO A 288 21.28 -26.18 -5.54
CA PRO A 288 21.45 -24.74 -5.35
C PRO A 288 21.23 -23.89 -6.61
N THR A 289 21.65 -24.39 -7.78
CA THR A 289 21.46 -23.71 -9.07
C THR A 289 19.98 -23.52 -9.41
N ILE A 290 19.16 -24.54 -9.17
CA ILE A 290 17.71 -24.50 -9.38
C ILE A 290 17.06 -23.56 -8.36
N LYS A 291 17.48 -23.59 -7.09
CA LYS A 291 16.97 -22.66 -6.06
C LYS A 291 17.20 -21.20 -6.44
N ILE A 292 18.41 -20.86 -6.90
CA ILE A 292 18.74 -19.50 -7.36
C ILE A 292 17.83 -19.10 -8.52
N ALA A 293 17.67 -19.98 -9.52
CA ALA A 293 16.78 -19.71 -10.65
C ALA A 293 15.32 -19.48 -10.19
N LEU A 294 14.80 -20.31 -9.28
CA LEU A 294 13.45 -20.16 -8.72
C LEU A 294 13.27 -18.84 -7.98
N VAL A 295 14.26 -18.40 -7.19
CA VAL A 295 14.23 -17.11 -6.50
C VAL A 295 14.22 -15.96 -7.50
N ILE A 296 15.07 -16.00 -8.55
CA ILE A 296 15.06 -14.99 -9.60
C ILE A 296 13.69 -14.91 -10.28
N VAL A 297 13.13 -16.07 -10.67
CA VAL A 297 11.79 -16.15 -11.26
C VAL A 297 10.74 -15.58 -10.29
N ALA A 298 10.84 -15.88 -9.00
CA ALA A 298 9.94 -15.31 -7.99
C ALA A 298 9.99 -13.77 -7.97
N PHE A 299 11.18 -13.17 -7.97
CA PHE A 299 11.34 -11.71 -8.00
C PHE A 299 10.87 -11.06 -9.32
N LEU A 300 10.90 -11.78 -10.44
CA LEU A 300 10.39 -11.29 -11.72
C LEU A 300 8.85 -11.35 -11.82
N PHE A 301 8.24 -12.40 -11.26
CA PHE A 301 6.82 -12.72 -11.49
C PHE A 301 5.90 -12.59 -10.26
N TRP A 302 6.43 -12.20 -9.09
CA TRP A 302 5.63 -12.14 -7.85
C TRP A 302 4.40 -11.24 -7.93
N ARG A 303 4.48 -10.11 -8.66
CA ARG A 303 3.34 -9.19 -8.80
C ARG A 303 2.24 -9.82 -9.64
N GLN A 304 2.59 -10.51 -10.72
CA GLN A 304 1.64 -11.19 -11.60
C GLN A 304 0.98 -12.35 -10.85
N LEU A 305 1.77 -13.16 -10.13
CA LEU A 305 1.23 -14.24 -9.32
C LEU A 305 0.33 -13.71 -8.20
N GLY A 306 0.74 -12.65 -7.52
CA GLY A 306 -0.06 -12.03 -6.46
C GLY A 306 -1.40 -11.48 -6.97
N MET A 307 -1.42 -10.81 -8.12
CA MET A 307 -2.65 -10.34 -8.76
C MET A 307 -3.56 -11.51 -9.18
N TRP A 308 -2.96 -12.60 -9.67
CA TRP A 308 -3.69 -13.83 -9.99
C TRP A 308 -4.29 -14.48 -8.74
N LEU A 309 -3.53 -14.59 -7.65
CA LEU A 309 -3.99 -15.09 -6.36
C LEU A 309 -5.13 -14.23 -5.79
N GLN A 310 -5.02 -12.92 -5.92
CA GLN A 310 -6.09 -12.00 -5.53
C GLN A 310 -7.38 -12.34 -6.25
N ARG A 311 -7.36 -12.31 -7.58
CA ARG A 311 -8.53 -12.54 -8.42
C ARG A 311 -9.21 -13.88 -8.14
N LEU A 312 -8.44 -14.92 -7.85
CA LEU A 312 -8.99 -16.27 -7.67
C LEU A 312 -9.39 -16.58 -6.22
N PHE A 313 -8.63 -16.12 -5.23
CA PHE A 313 -8.74 -16.63 -3.86
C PHE A 313 -8.95 -15.54 -2.81
N THR A 314 -8.24 -14.41 -2.89
CA THR A 314 -8.20 -13.48 -1.74
C THR A 314 -9.20 -12.34 -1.83
N VAL A 315 -9.80 -12.07 -2.99
CA VAL A 315 -10.87 -11.07 -3.15
C VAL A 315 -12.13 -11.67 -3.77
N LYS A 316 -13.28 -11.13 -3.37
CA LYS A 316 -14.60 -11.39 -3.95
C LYS A 316 -15.36 -10.08 -4.06
N ARG A 317 -16.39 -10.04 -4.93
CA ARG A 317 -17.30 -8.89 -4.95
C ARG A 317 -17.96 -8.74 -3.56
N PRO A 318 -17.88 -7.54 -2.96
CA PRO A 318 -18.40 -7.33 -1.62
C PRO A 318 -19.92 -7.38 -1.60
N LYS A 319 -20.48 -7.96 -0.53
CA LYS A 319 -21.91 -7.81 -0.22
C LYS A 319 -22.21 -6.37 0.23
N PRO A 320 -23.47 -5.90 0.18
CA PRO A 320 -23.81 -4.52 0.53
C PRO A 320 -23.31 -4.05 1.91
N HIS A 321 -23.38 -4.91 2.94
CA HIS A 321 -22.86 -4.56 4.27
C HIS A 321 -21.33 -4.46 4.32
N GLN A 322 -20.62 -5.24 3.49
CA GLN A 322 -19.15 -5.22 3.41
C GLN A 322 -18.69 -3.96 2.67
N LEU A 323 -19.36 -3.63 1.57
CA LEU A 323 -19.14 -2.39 0.84
C LEU A 323 -19.41 -1.18 1.75
N LYS A 324 -20.50 -1.20 2.52
CA LYS A 324 -20.80 -0.15 3.52
C LYS A 324 -19.70 -0.01 4.56
N SER A 325 -19.11 -1.11 5.04
CA SER A 325 -17.96 -1.05 5.94
C SER A 325 -16.75 -0.38 5.30
N GLY A 326 -16.48 -0.67 4.02
CA GLY A 326 -15.42 -0.02 3.25
C GLY A 326 -15.67 1.48 3.09
N LEU A 327 -16.87 1.86 2.64
CA LEU A 327 -17.27 3.27 2.45
C LEU A 327 -17.10 4.07 3.73
N LYS A 328 -17.60 3.54 4.87
CA LYS A 328 -17.45 4.17 6.18
C LYS A 328 -15.98 4.40 6.55
N ALA A 329 -15.11 3.40 6.33
CA ALA A 329 -13.69 3.54 6.57
C ALA A 329 -13.05 4.61 5.66
N GLY A 330 -13.42 4.63 4.37
CA GLY A 330 -12.95 5.61 3.40
C GLY A 330 -13.34 7.04 3.73
N GLU A 331 -14.61 7.27 4.06
CA GLU A 331 -15.13 8.58 4.47
C GLU A 331 -14.46 9.09 5.74
N GLU A 332 -14.30 8.20 6.73
CA GLU A 332 -13.59 8.53 7.97
C GLU A 332 -12.12 8.88 7.70
N LEU A 333 -11.45 8.14 6.81
CA LEU A 333 -10.07 8.43 6.42
C LEU A 333 -9.94 9.80 5.76
N LEU A 334 -10.79 10.07 4.76
CA LEU A 334 -10.78 11.33 4.03
C LEU A 334 -11.09 12.50 4.96
N THR A 335 -12.08 12.35 5.84
CA THR A 335 -12.42 13.36 6.84
C THR A 335 -11.22 13.66 7.74
N ARG A 336 -10.60 12.62 8.33
CA ARG A 336 -9.43 12.77 9.20
C ARG A 336 -8.23 13.38 8.46
N TYR A 337 -8.01 13.02 7.20
CA TYR A 337 -6.95 13.56 6.37
C TYR A 337 -7.20 15.04 6.04
N GLN A 338 -8.41 15.41 5.64
CA GLN A 338 -8.78 16.80 5.33
C GLN A 338 -8.68 17.72 6.54
N HIS A 339 -8.90 17.21 7.76
CA HIS A 339 -8.72 17.99 8.98
C HIS A 339 -7.25 18.25 9.32
N GLN A 340 -6.33 17.33 8.97
CA GLN A 340 -4.91 17.41 9.32
C GLN A 340 -4.01 16.85 8.19
N PRO A 341 -3.99 17.47 7.01
CA PRO A 341 -3.35 16.89 5.82
C PRO A 341 -1.82 16.81 5.94
N GLN A 342 -1.22 17.67 6.76
CA GLN A 342 0.22 17.74 7.01
C GLN A 342 0.68 16.92 8.23
N ARG A 343 -0.22 16.14 8.84
CA ARG A 343 0.16 15.30 9.98
C ARG A 343 1.18 14.26 9.54
N THR A 344 2.32 14.25 10.22
CA THR A 344 3.37 13.24 10.06
C THR A 344 3.67 12.59 11.40
N LEU A 345 3.67 11.27 11.43
CA LEU A 345 4.08 10.49 12.62
C LEU A 345 5.52 9.99 12.47
N PRO A 346 6.20 9.64 13.57
CA PRO A 346 7.49 8.94 13.50
C PRO A 346 7.38 7.63 12.71
N LEU A 347 8.48 7.20 12.09
CA LEU A 347 8.50 6.00 11.23
C LEU A 347 7.93 4.76 11.92
N LEU A 348 8.31 4.51 13.18
CA LEU A 348 7.81 3.35 13.94
C LEU A 348 6.30 3.40 14.14
N SER A 349 5.75 4.58 14.39
CA SER A 349 4.30 4.77 14.53
C SER A 349 3.59 4.59 13.18
N GLN A 350 4.21 5.01 12.07
CA GLN A 350 3.67 4.75 10.74
C GLN A 350 3.63 3.25 10.44
N ILE A 351 4.71 2.52 10.75
CA ILE A 351 4.80 1.06 10.60
C ILE A 351 3.73 0.36 11.45
N PHE A 352 3.57 0.76 12.71
CA PHE A 352 2.52 0.22 13.58
C PHE A 352 1.12 0.49 13.00
N ASN A 353 0.91 1.67 12.43
CA ASN A 353 -0.34 2.03 11.78
C ASN A 353 -0.58 1.32 10.44
N MET A 354 0.38 0.58 9.89
CA MET A 354 0.11 -0.29 8.74
C MET A 354 -0.74 -1.50 9.14
N GLY A 355 -0.74 -1.86 10.43
CA GLY A 355 -1.54 -2.95 11.01
C GLY A 355 -0.93 -4.36 10.91
N LEU A 356 0.14 -4.52 10.12
CA LEU A 356 0.75 -5.82 9.84
C LEU A 356 1.29 -6.49 11.10
N LEU A 357 1.82 -5.70 12.05
CA LEU A 357 2.33 -6.20 13.33
C LEU A 357 1.23 -6.84 14.18
N GLN A 358 0.02 -6.25 14.18
CA GLN A 358 -1.15 -6.75 14.88
C GLN A 358 -1.60 -8.09 14.30
N VAL A 359 -1.62 -8.21 12.96
CA VAL A 359 -1.91 -9.47 12.27
C VAL A 359 -0.88 -10.53 12.62
N PHE A 360 0.42 -10.21 12.57
CA PHE A 360 1.46 -11.16 12.95
C PHE A 360 1.37 -11.58 14.42
N ALA A 361 1.08 -10.66 15.34
CA ALA A 361 0.90 -10.99 16.75
C ALA A 361 -0.25 -11.99 16.96
N GLY A 362 -1.40 -11.78 16.30
CA GLY A 362 -2.53 -12.70 16.36
C GLY A 362 -2.22 -14.08 15.77
N ALA A 363 -1.55 -14.12 14.62
CA ALA A 363 -1.16 -15.37 13.98
C ALA A 363 -0.14 -16.15 14.84
N TRP A 364 0.91 -15.47 15.30
CA TRP A 364 1.97 -16.06 16.12
C TRP A 364 1.42 -16.62 17.43
N LEU A 365 0.59 -15.86 18.14
CA LEU A 365 -0.03 -16.30 19.39
C LEU A 365 -0.88 -17.56 19.18
N THR A 366 -1.67 -17.59 18.10
CA THR A 366 -2.52 -18.74 17.75
C THR A 366 -1.68 -19.98 17.48
N ILE A 367 -0.65 -19.85 16.65
CA ILE A 367 0.28 -20.93 16.31
C ILE A 367 0.99 -21.44 17.57
N TRP A 368 1.46 -20.53 18.43
CA TRP A 368 2.11 -20.88 19.69
C TRP A 368 1.19 -21.68 20.60
N ILE A 369 -0.07 -21.22 20.80
CA ILE A 369 -1.06 -21.95 21.61
C ILE A 369 -1.33 -23.34 21.04
N VAL A 370 -1.56 -23.44 19.72
CA VAL A 370 -1.81 -24.72 19.05
C VAL A 370 -0.62 -25.67 19.28
N ASN A 371 0.61 -25.19 19.14
CA ASN A 371 1.80 -25.99 19.40
C ASN A 371 1.92 -26.48 20.85
N GLN A 372 1.53 -25.66 21.83
CA GLN A 372 1.50 -26.09 23.23
C GLN A 372 0.47 -27.20 23.46
N VAL A 373 -0.73 -27.08 22.87
CA VAL A 373 -1.79 -28.09 22.98
C VAL A 373 -1.37 -29.40 22.31
N VAL A 374 -0.84 -29.34 21.10
CA VAL A 374 -0.37 -30.50 20.32
C VAL A 374 0.75 -31.24 21.04
N SER A 375 1.71 -30.48 21.60
CA SER A 375 2.80 -31.03 22.40
C SER A 375 2.30 -31.69 23.68
N ALA A 376 1.27 -31.13 24.34
CA ALA A 376 0.67 -31.72 25.55
C ALA A 376 -0.07 -33.02 25.24
N LEU A 377 -0.58 -33.17 24.01
CA LEU A 377 -1.22 -34.39 23.50
C LEU A 377 -0.23 -35.44 22.98
N GLY A 378 1.08 -35.18 23.05
CA GLY A 378 2.13 -36.11 22.60
C GLY A 378 2.39 -36.13 21.09
N PHE A 379 1.83 -35.18 20.35
CA PHE A 379 2.07 -35.04 18.90
C PHE A 379 3.30 -34.15 18.63
N PRO A 380 4.00 -34.35 17.48
CA PRO A 380 5.07 -33.46 17.07
C PRO A 380 4.56 -32.03 16.84
N ARG A 381 5.38 -31.05 17.18
CA ARG A 381 5.03 -29.63 17.01
C ARG A 381 4.85 -29.30 15.53
N PHE A 382 3.91 -28.40 15.24
CA PHE A 382 3.83 -27.74 13.94
C PHE A 382 5.05 -26.80 13.81
N LEU A 383 6.12 -27.29 13.17
CA LEU A 383 7.22 -26.45 12.71
C LEU A 383 6.73 -25.61 11.52
N PHE A 384 6.81 -24.30 11.65
CA PHE A 384 6.62 -23.33 10.56
C PHE A 384 7.96 -22.84 10.06
#